data_AF-A0A0G4ERU7-F1
#
_entry.id   AF-A0A0G4ERU7-F1
#
_cell.length_a   1.000
_cell.length_b   1.000
_cell.length_c   1.000
_cell.angle_alpha   90.00
_cell.angle_beta   90.00
_cell.angle_gamma   90.00
#
_symmetry.space_group_name_H-M   'P 1'
#
loop_
_entity.id
_entity.type
_entity.pdbx_description
1 polymer ?
#
loop_
_entity_poly.entity_id
_entity_poly.type
_entity_poly.pdbx_seq_one_letter_code
_entity_poly.pdbx_strand_id
1 'polypeptide(L)'
;MPSLFGRKAPLSSSLSSHSSIVTAPITELPGQPIAEDGQVQSRAAITVGRAKEAIREKRRLMMAPLFYVPNLIGYVRLVLLGAMFGFMYQRPLAFSLLYALGFTLDFFDGLTARLFDQSSEFGAIIDVVIDNISRQLLWSRVAPSVAPLIACVEWLVFAFTNTERASGNWKEACFAAAPWIVRKILSNNFRTLPGTLVISGLMFLPLWAYLQTDIARPLLLTLPLARWLAHPAVGAVLAAGRAMALLCELWVVAYYVKTVLEADGAKLREKKKQT
;
A
#
# COMPACT_ATOMS: atom_id res chain seq x y z
N MET A 1 -5.74 -10.14 22.44
CA MET A 1 -6.31 -9.05 23.27
C MET A 1 -7.51 -8.47 22.55
N PRO A 2 -8.69 -8.35 23.19
CA PRO A 2 -9.97 -8.22 22.48
C PRO A 2 -10.46 -6.77 22.24
N SER A 3 -11.02 -6.58 21.04
CA SER A 3 -12.17 -5.74 20.63
C SER A 3 -12.45 -4.38 21.31
N LEU A 4 -12.30 -3.30 20.55
CA LEU A 4 -12.92 -1.99 20.84
C LEU A 4 -13.38 -1.32 19.54
N PHE A 5 -14.57 -1.65 19.05
CA PHE A 5 -15.34 -0.72 18.22
C PHE A 5 -16.81 -0.76 18.64
N GLY A 6 -17.19 0.31 19.33
CA GLY A 6 -18.51 0.54 19.89
C GLY A 6 -19.56 0.88 18.84
N ARG A 7 -20.78 0.47 19.18
CA ARG A 7 -22.05 0.64 18.46
C ARG A 7 -22.34 2.11 18.15
N LYS A 8 -22.83 2.40 16.95
CA LYS A 8 -23.62 3.61 16.65
C LYS A 8 -25.10 3.33 16.94
N ALA A 9 -25.75 4.19 17.72
CA ALA A 9 -27.20 4.21 17.89
C ALA A 9 -27.87 5.07 16.79
N PRO A 10 -29.10 4.74 16.34
CA PRO A 10 -29.84 5.52 15.34
C PRO A 10 -30.72 6.59 16.03
N LEU A 11 -30.82 7.78 15.42
CA LEU A 11 -31.84 8.76 15.79
C LEU A 11 -33.05 8.60 14.86
N SER A 12 -34.19 8.35 15.48
CA SER A 12 -35.49 8.10 14.88
C SER A 12 -36.31 9.39 14.68
N SER A 13 -37.09 9.36 13.60
CA SER A 13 -38.49 9.76 13.45
C SER A 13 -38.96 11.21 13.72
N SER A 14 -39.53 11.75 12.65
CA SER A 14 -40.68 12.66 12.57
C SER A 14 -41.76 12.48 13.63
N LEU A 15 -42.45 13.58 13.97
CA LEU A 15 -43.92 13.59 14.14
C LEU A 15 -44.45 15.03 14.07
N SER A 16 -45.41 15.21 13.17
CA SER A 16 -46.34 16.34 13.05
C SER A 16 -47.45 16.24 14.09
N SER A 17 -47.91 17.38 14.63
CA SER A 17 -49.33 17.53 15.00
C SER A 17 -49.74 19.00 15.04
N HIS A 18 -50.91 19.26 14.45
CA HIS A 18 -51.65 20.50 14.44
C HIS A 18 -52.15 20.87 15.85
N SER A 19 -52.20 22.17 16.15
CA SER A 19 -53.21 22.75 17.03
C SER A 19 -53.37 24.24 16.72
N SER A 20 -54.62 24.67 16.61
CA SER A 20 -55.06 25.98 16.12
C SER A 20 -55.48 26.89 17.27
N ILE A 21 -55.43 28.20 17.00
CA ILE A 21 -56.18 29.31 17.62
C ILE A 21 -55.63 29.82 18.96
N VAL A 22 -55.19 31.09 18.98
CA VAL A 22 -55.86 32.23 19.64
C VAL A 22 -55.03 33.49 19.30
N THR A 23 -55.65 34.43 18.58
CA THR A 23 -55.14 35.79 18.38
C THR A 23 -55.38 36.60 19.66
N ALA A 24 -54.31 37.00 20.35
CA ALA A 24 -54.35 37.97 21.44
C ALA A 24 -53.63 39.26 21.00
N PRO A 25 -54.10 40.45 21.46
CA PRO A 25 -53.63 41.73 20.93
C PRO A 25 -52.24 42.09 21.48
N ILE A 26 -51.38 42.59 20.60
CA ILE A 26 -50.04 43.07 20.91
C ILE A 26 -50.17 44.30 21.81
N THR A 27 -49.84 44.14 23.09
CA THR A 27 -49.54 45.26 23.99
C THR A 27 -48.02 45.45 23.93
N GLU A 28 -47.55 46.54 23.32
CA GLU A 28 -46.14 46.90 23.32
C GLU A 28 -45.69 47.19 24.76
N LEU A 29 -44.77 46.37 25.28
CA LEU A 29 -44.02 46.64 26.50
C LEU A 29 -42.64 47.22 26.13
N PRO A 30 -42.13 48.21 26.88
CA PRO A 30 -40.91 48.92 26.52
C PRO A 30 -39.65 48.11 26.82
N GLY A 31 -38.77 48.03 25.82
CA GLY A 31 -37.33 47.84 25.89
C GLY A 31 -36.75 46.92 26.96
N GLN A 32 -36.51 45.65 26.62
CA GLN A 32 -35.43 44.87 27.23
C GLN A 32 -34.12 45.10 26.45
N PRO A 33 -32.96 45.16 27.15
CA PRO A 33 -31.70 45.54 26.52
C PRO A 33 -31.17 44.44 25.60
N ILE A 34 -30.58 44.91 24.51
CA ILE A 34 -29.92 44.21 23.41
C ILE A 34 -28.69 43.42 23.93
N ALA A 35 -28.91 42.30 24.62
CA ALA A 35 -27.85 41.44 25.18
C ALA A 35 -27.77 40.05 24.53
N GLU A 36 -28.82 39.59 23.84
CA GLU A 36 -28.83 38.27 23.18
C GLU A 36 -27.97 38.23 21.91
N ASP A 37 -27.98 39.28 21.09
CA ASP A 37 -27.24 39.30 19.82
C ASP A 37 -25.72 39.15 20.01
N GLY A 38 -25.16 39.77 21.05
CA GLY A 38 -23.73 39.67 21.37
C GLY A 38 -23.31 38.28 21.87
N GLN A 39 -24.16 37.62 22.67
CA GLN A 39 -23.90 36.25 23.15
C GLN A 39 -24.07 35.22 22.03
N VAL A 40 -25.05 35.39 21.14
CA VAL A 40 -25.28 34.52 19.99
C VAL A 40 -24.15 34.67 18.96
N GLN A 41 -23.72 35.90 18.65
CA GLN A 41 -22.56 36.14 17.79
C GLN A 41 -21.26 35.60 18.38
N SER A 42 -21.04 35.74 19.70
CA SER A 42 -19.88 35.17 20.39
C SER A 42 -19.86 33.63 20.33
N ARG A 43 -20.99 32.97 20.58
CA ARG A 43 -21.13 31.50 20.46
C ARG A 43 -20.94 31.01 19.02
N ALA A 44 -21.46 31.74 18.04
CA ALA A 44 -21.26 31.44 16.63
C ALA A 44 -19.79 31.58 16.23
N ALA A 45 -19.11 32.65 16.65
CA ALA A 45 -17.69 32.87 16.39
C ALA A 45 -16.80 31.77 17.01
N ILE A 46 -17.08 31.36 18.26
CA ILE A 46 -16.39 30.25 18.92
C ILE A 46 -16.61 28.94 18.15
N THR A 47 -17.83 28.66 17.71
CA THR A 47 -18.17 27.43 16.97
C THR A 47 -17.45 27.38 15.62
N VAL A 48 -17.42 28.51 14.89
CA VAL A 48 -16.68 28.65 13.62
C VAL A 48 -15.18 28.50 13.85
N GLY A 49 -14.64 29.07 14.94
CA GLY A 49 -13.23 28.90 15.33
C GLY A 49 -12.85 27.43 15.53
N ARG A 50 -13.64 26.71 16.33
CA ARG A 50 -13.44 25.26 16.60
C ARG A 50 -13.55 24.42 15.32
N ALA A 51 -14.50 24.74 14.44
CA ALA A 51 -14.63 24.08 13.14
C ALA A 51 -13.39 24.30 12.24
N LYS A 52 -12.86 25.53 12.20
CA LYS A 52 -11.62 25.84 11.45
C LYS A 52 -10.42 25.10 12.01
N GLU A 53 -10.28 25.02 13.33
CA GLU A 53 -9.21 24.26 13.99
C GLU A 53 -9.31 22.77 13.68
N ALA A 54 -10.50 22.17 13.78
CA ALA A 54 -10.72 20.76 13.45
C ALA A 54 -10.38 20.45 11.98
N ILE A 55 -10.72 21.34 11.04
CA ILE A 55 -10.36 21.21 9.63
C ILE A 55 -8.83 21.26 9.45
N ARG A 56 -8.15 22.18 10.15
CA ARG A 56 -6.69 22.33 10.11
C ARG A 56 -5.99 21.10 10.69
N GLU A 57 -6.47 20.59 11.81
CA GLU A 57 -5.96 19.39 12.45
C GLU A 57 -6.15 18.17 11.55
N LYS A 58 -7.36 17.97 11.01
CA LYS A 58 -7.64 16.91 10.03
C LYS A 58 -6.68 16.97 8.85
N ARG A 59 -6.42 18.16 8.31
CA ARG A 59 -5.44 18.36 7.22
C ARG A 59 -4.03 17.97 7.65
N ARG A 60 -3.58 18.38 8.84
CA ARG A 60 -2.26 18.02 9.37
C ARG A 60 -2.10 16.50 9.48
N LEU A 61 -3.10 15.82 10.04
CA LEU A 61 -3.07 14.36 10.19
C LEU A 61 -3.07 13.64 8.83
N MET A 62 -3.83 14.13 7.85
CA MET A 62 -3.82 13.57 6.49
C MET A 62 -2.47 13.75 5.78
N MET A 63 -1.77 14.85 6.03
CA MET A 63 -0.47 15.16 5.39
C MET A 63 0.73 14.59 6.15
N ALA A 64 0.56 14.24 7.43
CA ALA A 64 1.66 13.76 8.28
C ALA A 64 2.44 12.58 7.65
N PRO A 65 1.81 11.58 7.02
CA PRO A 65 2.54 10.49 6.37
C PRO A 65 3.55 10.96 5.32
N LEU A 66 3.31 12.07 4.61
CA LEU A 66 4.26 12.59 3.61
C LEU A 66 5.61 12.99 4.21
N PHE A 67 5.66 13.26 5.53
CA PHE A 67 6.85 13.74 6.23
C PHE A 67 7.38 12.73 7.24
N TYR A 68 6.86 11.50 7.25
CA TYR A 68 7.41 10.42 8.07
C TYR A 68 8.82 10.07 7.61
N VAL A 69 9.71 9.80 8.57
CA VAL A 69 11.11 9.41 8.32
C VAL A 69 11.23 8.26 7.31
N PRO A 70 10.49 7.13 7.42
CA PRO A 70 10.54 6.07 6.41
C PRO A 70 10.16 6.56 5.00
N ASN A 71 9.20 7.48 4.88
CA ASN A 71 8.75 7.96 3.58
C ASN A 71 9.73 8.95 2.95
N LEU A 72 10.45 9.73 3.78
CA LEU A 72 11.57 10.55 3.32
C LEU A 72 12.70 9.68 2.76
N ILE A 73 13.00 8.54 3.41
CA ILE A 73 13.95 7.54 2.89
C ILE A 73 13.44 6.97 1.56
N GLY A 74 12.14 6.66 1.46
CA GLY A 74 11.48 6.25 0.21
C GLY A 74 11.65 7.29 -0.92
N TYR A 75 11.57 8.58 -0.63
CA TYR A 75 11.83 9.63 -1.65
C TYR A 75 13.29 9.65 -2.10
N VAL A 76 14.25 9.42 -1.20
CA VAL A 76 15.65 9.24 -1.58
C VAL A 76 15.80 8.04 -2.50
N ARG A 77 15.17 6.90 -2.19
CA ARG A 77 15.15 5.71 -3.06
C ARG A 77 14.57 6.02 -4.44
N LEU A 78 13.51 6.83 -4.51
CA LEU A 78 12.93 7.27 -5.79
C LEU A 78 13.92 8.10 -6.63
N VAL A 79 14.71 8.99 -6.01
CA VAL A 79 15.76 9.74 -6.70
C VAL A 79 16.89 8.80 -7.17
N LEU A 80 17.31 7.86 -6.33
CA LEU A 80 18.30 6.84 -6.70
C LEU A 80 17.84 6.01 -7.89
N LEU A 81 16.56 5.65 -7.95
CA LEU A 81 15.95 4.92 -9.04
C LEU A 81 16.04 5.69 -10.38
N GLY A 82 15.81 6.99 -10.36
CA GLY A 82 16.02 7.85 -11.53
C GLY A 82 17.47 7.86 -12.01
N ALA A 83 18.43 7.92 -11.07
CA ALA A 83 19.85 7.83 -11.40
C ALA A 83 20.23 6.44 -11.95
N MET A 84 19.67 5.37 -11.38
CA MET A 84 19.87 4.00 -11.86
C MET A 84 19.41 3.83 -13.31
N PHE A 85 18.23 4.35 -13.65
CA PHE A 85 17.72 4.33 -15.03
C PHE A 85 18.71 4.97 -16.02
N GLY A 86 19.28 6.13 -15.67
CA GLY A 86 20.27 6.82 -16.50
C GLY A 86 21.59 6.06 -16.68
N PHE A 87 22.04 5.32 -15.66
CA PHE A 87 23.33 4.62 -15.69
C PHE A 87 23.26 3.15 -16.14
N MET A 88 22.07 2.55 -16.22
CA MET A 88 21.88 1.10 -16.43
C MET A 88 22.64 0.52 -17.63
N TYR A 89 22.71 1.27 -18.75
CA TYR A 89 23.42 0.83 -19.96
C TYR A 89 24.84 1.37 -20.10
N GLN A 90 25.10 2.57 -19.56
CA GLN A 90 26.33 3.32 -19.81
C GLN A 90 27.39 3.10 -18.72
N ARG A 91 26.97 2.93 -17.47
CA ARG A 91 27.84 2.85 -16.28
C ARG A 91 27.34 1.77 -15.32
N PRO A 92 27.46 0.48 -15.70
CA PRO A 92 26.96 -0.66 -14.93
C PRO A 92 27.53 -0.78 -13.50
N LEU A 93 28.78 -0.36 -13.26
CA LEU A 93 29.32 -0.30 -11.90
C LEU A 93 28.59 0.74 -11.03
N ALA A 94 28.34 1.93 -11.57
CA ALA A 94 27.58 2.97 -10.88
C ALA A 94 26.14 2.52 -10.61
N PHE A 95 25.50 1.87 -11.59
CA PHE A 95 24.19 1.24 -11.41
C PHE A 95 24.20 0.23 -10.25
N SER A 96 25.21 -0.64 -10.18
CA SER A 96 25.33 -1.66 -9.13
C SER A 96 25.45 -1.04 -7.74
N LEU A 97 26.27 0.01 -7.59
CA LEU A 97 26.44 0.72 -6.32
C LEU A 97 25.16 1.45 -5.91
N LEU A 98 24.48 2.10 -6.84
CA LEU A 98 23.19 2.76 -6.58
C LEU A 98 22.11 1.75 -6.21
N TYR A 99 22.06 0.59 -6.86
CA TYR A 99 21.15 -0.49 -6.50
C TYR A 99 21.42 -1.00 -5.09
N ALA A 100 22.69 -1.28 -4.74
CA ALA A 100 23.06 -1.73 -3.41
C ALA A 100 22.70 -0.69 -2.32
N LEU A 101 22.90 0.60 -2.61
CA LEU A 101 22.47 1.68 -1.73
C LEU A 101 20.95 1.73 -1.59
N GLY A 102 20.20 1.66 -2.70
CA GLY A 102 18.73 1.66 -2.70
C GLY A 102 18.14 0.48 -1.93
N PHE A 103 18.71 -0.72 -2.10
CA PHE A 103 18.35 -1.92 -1.33
C PHE A 103 18.68 -1.79 0.16
N THR A 104 19.80 -1.14 0.49
CA THR A 104 20.14 -0.88 1.90
C THR A 104 19.15 0.10 2.54
N LEU A 105 18.75 1.14 1.81
CA LEU A 105 17.78 2.12 2.28
C LEU A 105 16.37 1.54 2.46
N ASP A 106 15.96 0.59 1.61
CA ASP A 106 14.73 -0.20 1.77
C ASP A 106 14.66 -0.87 3.15
N PHE A 107 15.73 -1.54 3.55
CA PHE A 107 15.79 -2.13 4.88
C PHE A 107 15.62 -1.08 6.00
N PHE A 108 16.20 0.11 5.83
CA PHE A 108 16.12 1.18 6.82
C PHE A 108 14.76 1.89 6.86
N ASP A 109 14.04 2.04 5.75
CA ASP A 109 12.69 2.59 5.80
C ASP A 109 11.73 1.67 6.57
N GLY A 110 11.79 0.36 6.33
CA GLY A 110 11.00 -0.61 7.07
C GLY A 110 11.36 -0.67 8.55
N LEU A 111 12.65 -0.53 8.88
CA LEU A 111 13.14 -0.47 10.27
C LEU A 111 12.65 0.80 10.97
N THR A 112 12.82 1.97 10.35
CA THR A 112 12.44 3.27 10.93
C THR A 112 10.93 3.41 11.06
N ALA A 113 10.13 2.86 10.13
CA ALA A 113 8.68 2.81 10.24
C ALA A 113 8.19 2.08 11.50
N ARG A 114 8.89 1.02 11.91
CA ARG A 114 8.59 0.25 13.12
C ARG A 114 9.16 0.90 14.37
N LEU A 115 10.37 1.45 14.29
CA LEU A 115 11.05 2.08 15.42
C LEU A 115 10.34 3.37 15.87
N PHE A 116 9.84 4.16 14.92
CA PHE A 116 9.18 5.44 15.21
C PHE A 116 7.65 5.36 15.21
N ASP A 117 7.07 4.17 15.08
CA ASP A 117 5.61 3.97 14.91
C ASP A 117 5.02 4.83 13.78
N GLN A 118 5.76 4.94 12.69
CA GLN A 118 5.44 5.75 11.50
C GLN A 118 5.02 4.88 10.31
N SER A 119 4.41 3.74 10.58
CA SER A 119 3.85 2.87 9.53
C SER A 119 2.63 3.54 8.89
N SER A 120 2.57 3.56 7.55
CA SER A 120 1.48 4.20 6.82
C SER A 120 1.17 3.45 5.52
N GLU A 121 -0.11 3.43 5.12
CA GLU A 121 -0.52 2.84 3.83
C GLU A 121 0.13 3.56 2.64
N PHE A 122 0.28 4.88 2.74
CA PHE A 122 1.02 5.67 1.75
C PHE A 122 2.46 5.18 1.57
N GLY A 123 3.17 4.97 2.67
CA GLY A 123 4.53 4.42 2.65
C GLY A 123 4.58 3.04 2.05
N ALA A 124 3.68 2.15 2.48
CA ALA A 124 3.61 0.78 1.95
C ALA A 124 3.29 0.73 0.44
N ILE A 125 2.53 1.69 -0.09
CA ILE A 125 2.27 1.79 -1.53
C ILE A 125 3.52 2.23 -2.28
N ILE A 126 4.18 3.30 -1.84
CA ILE A 126 5.39 3.82 -2.49
C ILE A 126 6.52 2.79 -2.47
N ASP A 127 6.68 2.09 -1.35
CA ASP A 127 7.66 1.03 -1.18
C ASP A 127 7.53 -0.05 -2.27
N VAL A 128 6.33 -0.63 -2.42
CA VAL A 128 6.05 -1.64 -3.46
C VAL A 128 6.26 -1.08 -4.87
N VAL A 129 5.91 0.18 -5.12
CA VAL A 129 6.13 0.83 -6.43
C VAL A 129 7.61 0.93 -6.74
N ILE A 130 8.43 1.43 -5.81
CA ILE A 130 9.88 1.56 -5.98
C ILE A 130 10.52 0.19 -6.22
N ASP A 131 10.08 -0.81 -5.46
CA ASP A 131 10.53 -2.20 -5.57
C ASP A 131 10.23 -2.83 -6.93
N ASN A 132 8.98 -2.69 -7.42
CA ASN A 132 8.58 -3.15 -8.74
C ASN A 132 9.44 -2.51 -9.83
N ILE A 133 9.65 -1.18 -9.78
CA ILE A 133 10.46 -0.50 -10.80
C ILE A 133 11.93 -0.93 -10.70
N SER A 134 12.48 -1.04 -9.49
CA SER A 134 13.88 -1.46 -9.27
C SER A 134 14.15 -2.86 -9.83
N ARG A 135 13.25 -3.82 -9.59
CA ARG A 135 13.34 -5.16 -10.19
C ARG A 135 13.16 -5.12 -11.71
N GLN A 136 12.28 -4.25 -12.22
CA GLN A 136 12.08 -4.12 -13.65
C GLN A 136 13.32 -3.61 -14.38
N LEU A 137 14.09 -2.69 -13.77
CA LEU A 137 15.37 -2.25 -14.32
C LEU A 137 16.32 -3.44 -14.49
N LEU A 138 16.49 -4.27 -13.45
CA LEU A 138 17.31 -5.47 -13.53
C LEU A 138 16.82 -6.43 -14.61
N TRP A 139 15.53 -6.78 -14.61
CA TRP A 139 14.96 -7.70 -15.60
C TRP A 139 15.12 -7.19 -17.03
N SER A 140 14.88 -5.90 -17.28
CA SER A 140 15.05 -5.30 -18.60
C SER A 140 16.49 -5.40 -19.10
N ARG A 141 17.47 -5.39 -18.18
CA ARG A 141 18.89 -5.50 -18.51
C ARG A 141 19.35 -6.93 -18.76
N VAL A 142 18.78 -7.92 -18.04
CA VAL A 142 19.27 -9.31 -18.06
C VAL A 142 18.41 -10.26 -18.91
N ALA A 143 17.12 -9.98 -19.05
CA ALA A 143 16.16 -10.80 -19.78
C ALA A 143 15.12 -9.92 -20.50
N PRO A 144 15.53 -9.06 -21.46
CA PRO A 144 14.66 -8.05 -22.07
C PRO A 144 13.41 -8.62 -22.76
N SER A 145 13.46 -9.86 -23.26
CA SER A 145 12.31 -10.53 -23.87
C SER A 145 11.25 -10.98 -22.86
N VAL A 146 11.65 -11.28 -21.63
CA VAL A 146 10.76 -11.80 -20.56
C VAL A 146 10.35 -10.68 -19.60
N ALA A 147 11.17 -9.63 -19.48
CA ALA A 147 10.96 -8.51 -18.55
C ALA A 147 9.56 -7.87 -18.66
N PRO A 148 8.97 -7.65 -19.86
CA PRO A 148 7.62 -7.09 -19.95
C PRO A 148 6.55 -8.00 -19.33
N LEU A 149 6.68 -9.33 -19.48
CA LEU A 149 5.74 -10.29 -18.90
C LEU A 149 5.80 -10.28 -17.37
N ILE A 150 7.02 -10.23 -16.82
CA ILE A 150 7.23 -10.10 -15.37
C ILE A 150 6.62 -8.80 -14.86
N ALA A 151 6.84 -7.69 -15.57
CA ALA A 151 6.24 -6.40 -15.25
C ALA A 151 4.70 -6.50 -15.20
N CYS A 152 4.08 -7.08 -16.22
CA CYS A 152 2.64 -7.25 -16.29
C CYS A 152 2.10 -7.98 -15.05
N VAL A 153 2.73 -9.08 -14.65
CA VAL A 153 2.32 -9.84 -13.47
C VAL A 153 2.47 -9.02 -12.19
N GLU A 154 3.64 -8.42 -11.95
CA GLU A 154 3.91 -7.67 -10.72
C GLU A 154 2.99 -6.44 -10.59
N TRP A 155 2.72 -5.74 -11.70
CA TRP A 155 1.82 -4.59 -11.72
C TRP A 155 0.34 -4.98 -11.61
N LEU A 156 -0.10 -6.10 -12.18
CA LEU A 156 -1.45 -6.63 -11.99
C LEU A 156 -1.70 -6.97 -10.52
N VAL A 157 -0.74 -7.67 -9.89
CA VAL A 157 -0.82 -8.00 -8.46
C VAL A 157 -0.85 -6.73 -7.62
N PHE A 158 0.01 -5.76 -7.89
CA PHE A 158 -0.03 -4.47 -7.21
C PHE A 158 -1.40 -3.79 -7.35
N ALA A 159 -1.93 -3.68 -8.58
CA ALA A 159 -3.20 -3.03 -8.84
C ALA A 159 -4.36 -3.70 -8.08
N PHE A 160 -4.47 -5.03 -8.16
CA PHE A 160 -5.57 -5.78 -7.55
C PHE A 160 -5.49 -5.86 -6.03
N THR A 161 -4.28 -5.99 -5.48
CA THR A 161 -4.12 -5.96 -4.01
C THR A 161 -4.35 -4.57 -3.45
N ASN A 162 -4.06 -3.51 -4.22
CA ASN A 162 -4.26 -2.14 -3.77
C ASN A 162 -5.72 -1.67 -3.87
N THR A 163 -6.50 -2.13 -4.84
CA THR A 163 -7.96 -1.88 -4.86
C THR A 163 -8.64 -2.50 -3.66
N GLU A 164 -8.21 -3.71 -3.29
CA GLU A 164 -8.77 -4.44 -2.17
C GLU A 164 -8.23 -3.99 -0.81
N ARG A 165 -7.06 -3.33 -0.72
CA ARG A 165 -6.54 -2.79 0.56
C ARG A 165 -7.56 -1.94 1.32
N ALA A 166 -8.43 -1.22 0.61
CA ALA A 166 -9.48 -0.41 1.22
C ALA A 166 -10.67 -1.23 1.77
N SER A 167 -10.88 -2.48 1.33
CA SER A 167 -12.01 -3.34 1.72
C SER A 167 -11.77 -4.11 3.04
N GLY A 168 -10.57 -3.99 3.62
CA GLY A 168 -10.22 -4.46 4.97
C GLY A 168 -10.00 -5.96 5.13
N ASN A 169 -10.78 -6.81 4.44
CA ASN A 169 -10.81 -8.26 4.71
C ASN A 169 -10.35 -9.14 3.54
N TRP A 170 -9.89 -8.56 2.44
CA TRP A 170 -9.55 -9.31 1.22
C TRP A 170 -8.46 -10.36 1.44
N LYS A 171 -7.45 -10.06 2.27
CA LYS A 171 -6.32 -10.97 2.53
C LYS A 171 -6.81 -12.26 3.17
N GLU A 172 -7.64 -12.14 4.19
CA GLU A 172 -8.19 -13.29 4.92
C GLU A 172 -9.06 -14.15 4.02
N ALA A 173 -9.94 -13.53 3.23
CA ALA A 173 -10.80 -14.23 2.29
C ALA A 173 -10.01 -14.90 1.15
N CYS A 174 -9.01 -14.21 0.60
CA CYS A 174 -8.09 -14.73 -0.42
C CYS A 174 -7.31 -15.94 0.11
N PHE A 175 -6.83 -15.86 1.35
CA PHE A 175 -6.02 -16.92 1.96
C PHE A 175 -6.87 -18.13 2.33
N ALA A 176 -8.09 -17.91 2.81
CA ALA A 176 -9.03 -18.99 3.11
C ALA A 176 -9.40 -19.80 1.85
N ALA A 177 -9.58 -19.10 0.72
CA ALA A 177 -9.89 -19.73 -0.57
C ALA A 177 -8.68 -20.38 -1.26
N ALA A 178 -7.45 -20.09 -0.82
CA ALA A 178 -6.22 -20.49 -1.50
C ALA A 178 -5.98 -22.01 -1.52
N PRO A 179 -5.28 -22.58 -2.52
CA PRO A 179 -4.81 -23.95 -2.48
C PRO A 179 -3.85 -24.17 -1.31
N TRP A 180 -3.68 -25.42 -0.86
CA TRP A 180 -2.86 -25.73 0.32
C TRP A 180 -1.41 -25.22 0.21
N ILE A 181 -0.83 -25.25 -1.01
CA ILE A 181 0.54 -24.78 -1.28
C ILE A 181 0.64 -23.27 -1.03
N VAL A 182 -0.29 -22.50 -1.63
CA VAL A 182 -0.34 -21.04 -1.51
C VAL A 182 -0.62 -20.65 -0.06
N ARG A 183 -1.54 -21.33 0.64
CA ARG A 183 -1.77 -21.14 2.08
C ARG A 183 -0.50 -21.32 2.91
N LYS A 184 0.27 -22.36 2.63
CA LYS A 184 1.52 -22.64 3.34
C LYS A 184 2.57 -21.55 3.11
N ILE A 185 2.68 -21.05 1.88
CA ILE A 185 3.58 -19.93 1.53
C ILE A 185 3.18 -18.65 2.27
N LEU A 186 1.89 -18.30 2.24
CA LEU A 186 1.36 -17.05 2.80
C LEU A 186 1.26 -17.07 4.34
N SER A 187 1.34 -18.25 4.96
CA SER A 187 1.23 -18.40 6.42
C SER A 187 2.34 -17.64 7.17
N ASN A 188 2.01 -17.19 8.39
CA ASN A 188 2.89 -16.41 9.26
C ASN A 188 3.54 -15.19 8.57
N ASN A 189 2.79 -14.50 7.69
CA ASN A 189 3.30 -13.36 6.90
C ASN A 189 4.60 -13.70 6.15
N PHE A 190 4.62 -14.84 5.46
CA PHE A 190 5.78 -15.37 4.72
C PHE A 190 6.99 -15.77 5.57
N ARG A 191 6.91 -15.74 6.91
CA ARG A 191 8.02 -16.13 7.81
C ARG A 191 8.19 -17.66 7.96
N THR A 192 7.75 -18.42 6.96
CA THR A 192 8.00 -19.86 6.85
C THR A 192 9.12 -20.11 5.84
N LEU A 193 9.68 -21.31 5.81
CA LEU A 193 10.72 -21.65 4.82
C LEU A 193 10.23 -21.45 3.36
N PRO A 194 9.03 -21.92 2.96
CA PRO A 194 8.51 -21.62 1.62
C PRO A 194 8.26 -20.13 1.37
N GLY A 195 7.73 -19.41 2.36
CA GLY A 195 7.50 -17.96 2.25
C GLY A 195 8.80 -17.17 2.10
N THR A 196 9.82 -17.53 2.87
CA THR A 196 11.16 -16.91 2.80
C THR A 196 11.82 -17.20 1.47
N LEU A 197 11.66 -18.42 0.93
CA LEU A 197 12.16 -18.79 -0.39
C LEU A 197 11.46 -18.01 -1.51
N VAL A 198 10.15 -17.79 -1.40
CA VAL A 198 9.38 -16.93 -2.32
C VAL A 198 9.87 -15.50 -2.30
N ILE A 199 10.00 -14.89 -1.12
CA ILE A 199 10.53 -13.53 -0.96
C ILE A 199 11.96 -13.43 -1.51
N SER A 200 12.81 -14.42 -1.19
CA SER A 200 14.20 -14.44 -1.64
C SER A 200 14.28 -14.54 -3.16
N GLY A 201 13.48 -15.41 -3.79
CA GLY A 201 13.43 -15.54 -5.25
C GLY A 201 12.89 -14.28 -5.94
N LEU A 202 11.87 -13.63 -5.36
CA LEU A 202 11.33 -12.39 -5.89
C LEU A 202 12.35 -11.24 -5.84
N MET A 203 13.04 -11.07 -4.70
CA MET A 203 13.97 -9.96 -4.48
C MET A 203 15.34 -10.21 -5.13
N PHE A 204 15.93 -11.39 -4.94
CA PHE A 204 17.34 -11.61 -5.23
C PHE A 204 17.62 -12.31 -6.55
N LEU A 205 16.66 -13.00 -7.19
CA LEU A 205 16.87 -13.59 -8.51
C LEU A 205 17.28 -12.56 -9.58
N PRO A 206 16.58 -11.43 -9.76
CA PRO A 206 16.99 -10.45 -10.78
C PRO A 206 18.38 -9.88 -10.50
N LEU A 207 18.72 -9.66 -9.22
CA LEU A 207 20.06 -9.21 -8.82
C LEU A 207 21.10 -10.29 -9.14
N TRP A 208 20.85 -11.53 -8.74
CA TRP A 208 21.74 -12.66 -9.03
C TRP A 208 21.99 -12.82 -10.53
N ALA A 209 20.95 -12.74 -11.35
CA ALA A 209 21.06 -12.80 -12.81
C ALA A 209 21.92 -11.64 -13.36
N TYR A 210 21.77 -10.45 -12.79
CA TYR A 210 22.59 -9.29 -13.15
C TYR A 210 24.07 -9.49 -12.78
N LEU A 211 24.36 -10.10 -11.63
CA LEU A 211 25.74 -10.39 -11.21
C LEU A 211 26.45 -11.40 -12.14
N GLN A 212 25.70 -12.19 -12.90
CA GLN A 212 26.28 -13.11 -13.89
C GLN A 212 26.70 -12.42 -15.19
N THR A 213 26.29 -11.17 -15.42
CA THR A 213 26.69 -10.41 -16.62
C THR A 213 28.18 -10.07 -16.60
N ASP A 214 28.78 -9.97 -17.80
CA ASP A 214 30.23 -9.78 -18.00
C ASP A 214 30.82 -8.55 -17.30
N ILE A 215 29.97 -7.61 -16.89
CA ILE A 215 30.40 -6.34 -16.31
C ILE A 215 30.50 -6.38 -14.79
N ALA A 216 29.68 -7.20 -14.12
CA ALA A 216 29.67 -7.32 -12.67
C ALA A 216 30.57 -8.48 -12.17
N ARG A 217 30.65 -9.55 -12.97
CA ARG A 217 31.28 -10.82 -12.58
C ARG A 217 32.78 -10.73 -12.24
N PRO A 218 33.65 -10.04 -13.00
CA PRO A 218 35.09 -10.03 -12.72
C PRO A 218 35.46 -9.29 -11.42
N LEU A 219 34.74 -8.20 -11.11
CA LEU A 219 35.00 -7.38 -9.92
C LEU A 219 34.52 -8.09 -8.65
N LEU A 220 33.36 -8.75 -8.71
CA LEU A 220 32.75 -9.42 -7.56
C LEU A 220 33.44 -10.74 -7.19
N LEU A 221 33.94 -11.51 -8.16
CA LEU A 221 34.58 -12.80 -7.89
C LEU A 221 35.94 -12.72 -7.16
N THR A 222 36.45 -11.50 -6.93
CA THR A 222 37.66 -11.27 -6.11
C THR A 222 37.43 -11.59 -4.62
N LEU A 223 36.17 -11.56 -4.17
CA LEU A 223 35.80 -11.86 -2.78
C LEU A 223 35.25 -13.29 -2.65
N PRO A 224 35.71 -14.12 -1.69
CA PRO A 224 35.24 -15.49 -1.50
C PRO A 224 33.71 -15.61 -1.33
N LEU A 225 33.11 -14.67 -0.59
CA LEU A 225 31.66 -14.63 -0.37
C LEU A 225 30.88 -14.37 -1.66
N ALA A 226 31.35 -13.46 -2.50
CA ALA A 226 30.70 -13.13 -3.76
C ALA A 226 30.82 -14.27 -4.78
N ARG A 227 31.92 -15.04 -4.76
CA ARG A 227 32.04 -16.29 -5.53
C ARG A 227 31.01 -17.34 -5.13
N TRP A 228 30.76 -17.49 -3.83
CA TRP A 228 29.72 -18.40 -3.35
C TRP A 228 28.32 -17.93 -3.78
N LEU A 229 28.03 -16.63 -3.64
CA LEU A 229 26.76 -16.05 -4.07
C LEU A 229 26.51 -16.16 -5.59
N ALA A 230 27.58 -16.10 -6.40
CA ALA A 230 27.49 -16.26 -7.84
C ALA A 230 27.32 -17.72 -8.30
N HIS A 231 27.31 -18.69 -7.38
CA HIS A 231 27.23 -20.11 -7.74
C HIS A 231 25.88 -20.47 -8.42
N PRO A 232 25.87 -21.29 -9.49
CA PRO A 232 24.64 -21.67 -10.19
C PRO A 232 23.55 -22.31 -9.31
N ALA A 233 23.97 -23.06 -8.27
CA ALA A 233 23.02 -23.63 -7.31
C ALA A 233 22.22 -22.56 -6.55
N VAL A 234 22.82 -21.40 -6.25
CA VAL A 234 22.10 -20.26 -5.65
C VAL A 234 21.05 -19.75 -6.63
N GLY A 235 21.41 -19.59 -7.90
CA GLY A 235 20.48 -19.21 -8.96
C GLY A 235 19.31 -20.17 -9.12
N ALA A 236 19.56 -21.49 -9.06
CA ALA A 236 18.51 -22.51 -9.12
C ALA A 236 17.52 -22.42 -7.95
N VAL A 237 18.02 -22.20 -6.73
CA VAL A 237 17.18 -22.00 -5.53
C VAL A 237 16.35 -20.72 -5.65
N LEU A 238 16.96 -19.62 -6.09
CA LEU A 238 16.26 -18.35 -6.31
C LEU A 238 15.21 -18.45 -7.43
N ALA A 239 15.50 -19.19 -8.50
CA ALA A 239 14.56 -19.46 -9.59
C ALA A 239 13.35 -20.26 -9.12
N ALA A 240 13.57 -21.29 -8.29
CA ALA A 240 12.47 -22.02 -7.65
C ALA A 240 11.62 -21.11 -6.76
N GLY A 241 12.27 -20.21 -6.00
CA GLY A 241 11.62 -19.13 -5.24
C GLY A 241 10.71 -18.25 -6.11
N ARG A 242 11.23 -17.74 -7.24
CA ARG A 242 10.48 -16.89 -8.16
C ARG A 242 9.32 -17.62 -8.84
N ALA A 243 9.50 -18.91 -9.17
CA ALA A 243 8.44 -19.74 -9.73
C ALA A 243 7.28 -19.92 -8.73
N MET A 244 7.59 -20.14 -7.45
CA MET A 244 6.56 -20.18 -6.40
C MET A 244 5.92 -18.80 -6.17
N ALA A 245 6.68 -17.71 -6.29
CA ALA A 245 6.14 -16.36 -6.26
C ALA A 245 5.11 -16.18 -7.38
N LEU A 246 5.43 -16.61 -8.60
CA LEU A 246 4.51 -16.57 -9.74
C LEU A 246 3.22 -17.35 -9.50
N LEU A 247 3.31 -18.53 -8.87
CA LEU A 247 2.11 -19.29 -8.48
C LEU A 247 1.21 -18.50 -7.51
N CYS A 248 1.81 -17.77 -6.57
CA CYS A 248 1.06 -16.93 -5.63
C CYS A 248 0.46 -15.70 -6.33
N GLU A 249 1.23 -15.05 -7.20
CA GLU A 249 0.80 -13.90 -8.01
C GLU A 249 -0.40 -14.26 -8.89
N LEU A 250 -0.33 -15.38 -9.62
CA LEU A 250 -1.42 -15.89 -10.45
C LEU A 250 -2.65 -16.26 -9.63
N TRP A 251 -2.46 -16.82 -8.43
CA TRP A 251 -3.58 -17.09 -7.53
C TRP A 251 -4.29 -15.81 -7.10
N VAL A 252 -3.54 -14.79 -6.66
CA VAL A 252 -4.10 -13.50 -6.24
C VAL A 252 -4.87 -12.83 -7.38
N VAL A 253 -4.31 -12.86 -8.59
CA VAL A 253 -4.97 -12.35 -9.80
C VAL A 253 -6.26 -13.10 -10.10
N ALA A 254 -6.22 -14.43 -10.13
CA ALA A 254 -7.41 -15.24 -10.40
C ALA A 254 -8.50 -15.06 -9.33
N TYR A 255 -8.10 -14.96 -8.07
CA TYR A 255 -9.02 -14.71 -6.96
C TYR A 255 -9.72 -13.36 -7.11
N TYR A 256 -8.98 -12.29 -7.41
CA TYR A 256 -9.56 -10.96 -7.63
C TYR A 256 -10.53 -10.93 -8.82
N VAL A 257 -10.17 -11.54 -9.94
CA VAL A 257 -11.07 -11.61 -11.11
C VAL A 257 -12.37 -12.34 -10.73
N LYS A 258 -12.27 -13.44 -9.97
CA LYS A 258 -13.43 -14.17 -9.48
C LYS A 258 -14.33 -13.30 -8.60
N THR A 259 -13.78 -12.56 -7.64
CA THR A 259 -14.60 -11.72 -6.73
C THR A 259 -15.32 -10.61 -7.49
N VAL A 260 -14.68 -9.98 -8.47
CA VAL A 260 -15.32 -8.97 -9.33
C VAL A 260 -16.46 -9.57 -10.13
N LEU A 261 -16.26 -10.74 -10.76
CA LEU A 261 -17.30 -11.43 -11.53
C LEU A 261 -18.49 -11.86 -10.67
N GLU A 262 -18.24 -12.30 -9.42
CA GLU A 262 -19.28 -12.64 -8.46
C GLU A 262 -20.13 -11.41 -8.08
N ALA A 263 -19.48 -10.27 -7.86
CA ALA A 263 -20.14 -9.00 -7.56
C ALA A 263 -21.01 -8.51 -8.74
N ASP A 264 -20.50 -8.58 -9.97
CA ASP A 264 -21.27 -8.19 -11.15
C ASP A 264 -22.45 -9.15 -11.41
N GLY A 265 -22.25 -10.45 -11.20
CA GLY A 265 -23.33 -11.43 -11.25
C GLY A 265 -24.44 -11.17 -10.22
N ALA A 266 -24.09 -10.68 -9.02
CA ALA A 266 -25.07 -10.31 -7.99
C ALA A 266 -25.93 -9.12 -8.43
N LYS A 267 -25.32 -8.05 -8.96
CA LYS A 267 -26.03 -6.88 -9.50
C LYS A 267 -27.00 -7.26 -10.63
N LEU A 268 -26.57 -8.16 -11.52
CA LEU A 268 -27.42 -8.64 -12.62
C LEU A 268 -28.64 -9.42 -12.09
N ARG A 269 -28.47 -10.23 -11.03
CA ARG A 269 -29.59 -10.95 -10.38
C ARG A 269 -30.57 -9.98 -9.71
N GLU A 270 -30.08 -8.93 -9.06
CA GLU A 270 -30.93 -7.90 -8.45
C GLU A 270 -31.74 -7.14 -9.50
N LYS A 271 -31.10 -6.73 -10.60
CA LYS A 271 -31.78 -6.06 -11.72
C LYS A 271 -32.89 -6.92 -12.31
N LYS A 272 -32.67 -8.23 -12.47
CA LYS A 272 -33.69 -9.19 -12.94
C LYS A 272 -34.85 -9.39 -11.97
N LYS A 273 -34.68 -9.15 -10.67
CA LYS A 273 -35.77 -9.22 -9.69
C LYS A 273 -36.66 -7.96 -9.68
N GLN A 274 -36.19 -6.87 -10.29
CA GLN A 274 -36.87 -5.57 -10.34
C GLN A 274 -37.61 -5.33 -11.66
N THR A 275 -37.43 -6.21 -12.66
CA THR A 275 -38.10 -6.20 -13.97
C THR A 275 -39.12 -7.33 -14.01
#